data_AF-A0A2N6JYT9-F1
#
_entry.id   AF-A0A2N6JYT9-F1
#
_cell.length_a   1.000
_cell.length_b   1.000
_cell.length_c   1.000
_cell.angle_alpha   90.00
_cell.angle_beta   90.00
_cell.angle_gamma   90.00
#
_symmetry.space_group_name_H-M   'P 1'
#
loop_
_entity.id
_entity.type
_entity.pdbx_description
1 polymer ?
#
loop_
_entity_poly.entity_id
_entity_poly.type
_entity_poly.pdbx_seq_one_letter_code
_entity_poly.pdbx_strand_id
1 'polypeptide(L)'
;MFDNLCKFLAETFSSDFASWLLGEPVTLTELSPSELSLEPIRADALILLQSDQVVLHLEFQAQPKTEIPFRMADYRLRVYRRFPNKRMNQVVIYLQKTTSDLVQ
;
A
#
# COMPACT_ATOMS: atom_id res chain seq x y z
N MET A 1 -8.32 -3.15 -15.50
CA MET A 1 -9.76 -2.76 -15.36
C MET A 1 -10.24 -2.84 -13.93
N PHE A 2 -9.73 -3.80 -13.12
CA PHE A 2 -9.98 -3.83 -11.67
C PHE A 2 -9.25 -2.71 -10.91
N ASP A 3 -8.13 -2.21 -11.45
CA ASP A 3 -7.22 -1.30 -10.75
C ASP A 3 -7.89 0.03 -10.38
N ASN A 4 -8.67 0.62 -11.30
CA ASN A 4 -9.40 1.86 -11.05
C ASN A 4 -10.49 1.71 -9.98
N LEU A 5 -11.16 0.55 -9.93
CA LEU A 5 -12.20 0.28 -8.93
C LEU A 5 -11.60 0.05 -7.55
N CYS A 6 -10.53 -0.75 -7.46
CA CYS A 6 -9.85 -1.01 -6.19
C CYS A 6 -9.23 0.26 -5.62
N LYS A 7 -8.61 1.07 -6.49
CA LYS A 7 -8.12 2.40 -6.13
C LYS A 7 -9.25 3.28 -5.59
N PHE A 8 -10.35 3.39 -6.33
CA PHE A 8 -11.52 4.16 -5.91
C PHE A 8 -12.08 3.69 -4.55
N LEU A 9 -12.22 2.38 -4.35
CA LEU A 9 -12.74 1.82 -3.10
C LEU A 9 -11.82 2.13 -1.92
N ALA A 10 -10.52 1.93 -2.06
CA ALA A 10 -9.60 2.13 -0.95
C ALA A 10 -9.27 3.61 -0.69
N GLU A 11 -9.47 4.51 -1.66
CA GLU A 11 -9.49 5.96 -1.42
C GLU A 11 -10.78 6.39 -0.70
N THR A 12 -11.95 5.94 -1.18
CA THR A 12 -13.27 6.30 -0.65
C THR A 12 -13.49 5.75 0.76
N PHE A 13 -13.05 4.52 1.02
CA PHE A 13 -13.24 3.78 2.26
C PHE A 13 -11.92 3.52 2.99
N SER A 14 -10.99 4.48 2.91
CA SER A 14 -9.62 4.36 3.47
C SER A 14 -9.59 3.97 4.95
N SER A 15 -10.50 4.48 5.77
CA SER A 15 -10.59 4.13 7.20
C SER A 15 -11.07 2.69 7.42
N ASP A 16 -11.98 2.18 6.59
CA ASP A 16 -12.45 0.80 6.68
C ASP A 16 -11.34 -0.17 6.26
N PHE A 17 -10.65 0.12 5.16
CA PHE A 17 -9.48 -0.66 4.73
C PHE A 17 -8.37 -0.64 5.78
N ALA A 18 -8.07 0.51 6.37
CA ALA A 18 -7.07 0.63 7.41
C ALA A 18 -7.43 -0.21 8.64
N SER A 19 -8.68 -0.09 9.10
CA SER A 19 -9.16 -0.83 10.27
C SER A 19 -9.17 -2.33 10.03
N TRP A 20 -9.59 -2.77 8.83
CA TRP A 20 -9.55 -4.17 8.43
C TRP A 20 -8.13 -4.74 8.40
N LEU A 21 -7.20 -4.03 7.75
CA LEU A 21 -5.84 -4.53 7.53
C LEU A 21 -4.95 -4.42 8.77
N LEU A 22 -5.23 -3.48 9.67
CA LEU A 22 -4.47 -3.29 10.90
C LEU A 22 -5.08 -4.03 12.10
N GLY A 23 -6.33 -4.49 11.99
CA GLY A 23 -7.04 -5.23 13.04
C GLY A 23 -7.52 -4.37 14.20
N GLU A 24 -7.41 -3.05 14.08
CA GLU A 24 -7.82 -2.08 15.10
C GLU A 24 -8.45 -0.84 14.43
N PRO A 25 -9.47 -0.20 15.03
CA PRO A 25 -10.03 1.02 14.49
C PRO A 25 -8.95 2.11 14.41
N VAL A 26 -8.69 2.60 13.20
CA VAL A 26 -7.75 3.70 12.99
C VAL A 26 -8.24 4.63 11.89
N THR A 27 -8.10 5.93 12.14
CA THR A 27 -8.30 6.95 11.12
C THR A 27 -6.95 7.31 10.54
N LEU A 28 -6.79 7.08 9.24
CA LEU A 28 -5.59 7.45 8.50
C LEU A 28 -5.95 8.52 7.46
N THR A 29 -5.01 9.40 7.16
CA THR A 29 -5.10 10.37 6.06
C THR A 29 -4.20 9.96 4.90
N GLU A 30 -4.52 10.41 3.70
CA GLU A 30 -3.69 10.11 2.52
C GLU A 30 -2.30 10.75 2.66
N LEU A 31 -1.27 9.96 2.37
CA LEU A 31 0.11 10.40 2.22
C LEU A 31 0.43 10.46 0.73
N SER A 32 0.60 11.66 0.19
CA SER A 32 0.86 11.81 -1.24
C SER A 32 2.19 11.13 -1.63
N PRO A 33 2.24 10.34 -2.72
CA PRO A 33 3.49 9.78 -3.24
C PRO A 33 4.54 10.84 -3.57
N SER A 34 4.12 12.07 -3.90
CA SER A 34 5.04 13.19 -4.16
C SER A 34 5.81 13.60 -2.90
N GLU A 35 5.28 13.35 -1.71
CA GLU A 35 5.96 13.60 -0.43
C GLU A 35 7.09 12.58 -0.15
N LEU A 36 7.16 11.48 -0.92
CA LEU A 36 8.15 10.41 -0.76
C LEU A 36 9.31 10.44 -1.77
N SER A 37 9.39 11.44 -2.67
CA SER A 37 10.47 11.68 -3.65
C SER A 37 10.59 10.70 -4.84
N LEU A 38 11.14 11.24 -5.95
CA LEU A 38 11.52 10.70 -7.28
C LEU A 38 10.61 9.61 -7.86
N GLU A 39 9.67 10.05 -8.70
CA GLU A 39 8.71 9.30 -9.53
C GLU A 39 8.13 8.02 -8.89
N PRO A 40 6.82 7.96 -8.62
CA PRO A 40 6.21 6.73 -8.12
C PRO A 40 6.56 5.57 -9.05
N ILE A 41 7.04 4.46 -8.49
CA ILE A 41 7.18 3.22 -9.26
C ILE A 41 5.78 2.89 -9.75
N ARG A 42 5.60 2.72 -11.07
CA ARG A 42 4.28 2.41 -11.65
C ARG A 42 3.71 1.18 -10.96
N ALA A 43 2.72 1.40 -10.11
CA ALA A 43 1.89 0.40 -9.49
C ALA A 43 0.48 0.54 -10.08
N ASP A 44 -0.22 -0.58 -10.19
CA ASP A 44 -1.57 -0.61 -10.76
C ASP A 44 -2.53 0.21 -9.87
N ALA A 45 -2.36 0.11 -8.54
CA ALA A 45 -2.96 1.01 -7.55
C ALA A 45 -2.09 1.04 -6.29
N LEU A 46 -1.48 2.19 -6.00
CA LEU A 46 -0.72 2.46 -4.77
C LEU A 46 -1.52 3.38 -3.87
N ILE A 47 -1.73 2.97 -2.63
CA ILE A 47 -2.36 3.80 -1.60
C ILE A 47 -1.46 3.84 -0.38
N LEU A 48 -1.17 5.06 0.04
CA LEU A 48 -0.38 5.34 1.22
C LEU A 48 -1.25 6.13 2.19
N LEU A 49 -1.50 5.54 3.34
CA LEU A 49 -2.28 6.16 4.41
C LEU A 49 -1.39 6.33 5.63
N GLN A 50 -1.58 7.39 6.41
CA GLN A 50 -0.79 7.64 7.61
C GLN A 50 -1.61 8.17 8.79
N SER A 51 -1.12 7.90 9.99
CA SER A 51 -1.45 8.59 11.23
C SER A 51 -0.17 9.09 11.88
N ASP A 52 -0.24 9.59 13.11
CA ASP A 52 0.94 10.01 13.87
C ASP A 52 1.94 8.87 14.09
N GLN A 53 1.46 7.63 14.19
CA GLN A 53 2.27 6.48 14.58
C GLN A 53 2.44 5.45 13.48
N VAL A 54 1.56 5.42 12.47
CA VAL A 54 1.52 4.36 11.47
C VAL A 54 1.54 4.92 10.06
N VAL A 55 2.21 4.23 9.15
CA VAL A 55 2.03 4.33 7.69
C VAL A 55 1.54 2.98 7.17
N LEU A 56 0.40 2.96 6.51
CA LEU A 56 -0.12 1.82 5.79
C LEU A 56 0.16 1.99 4.30
N HIS A 57 0.87 1.03 3.73
CA HIS A 57 1.14 0.94 2.31
C HIS A 57 0.36 -0.25 1.73
N LEU A 58 -0.58 0.06 0.85
CA LEU A 58 -1.46 -0.90 0.21
C LEU A 58 -1.24 -0.89 -1.31
N GLU A 59 -0.98 -2.06 -1.88
CA GLU A 59 -1.00 -2.29 -3.33
C GLU A 59 -2.03 -3.35 -3.72
N PHE A 60 -2.72 -3.12 -4.85
CA PHE A 60 -3.57 -4.12 -5.49
C PHE A 60 -2.87 -4.69 -6.72
N GLN A 61 -2.96 -6.00 -6.91
CA GLN A 61 -2.39 -6.68 -8.07
C GLN A 61 -3.40 -7.66 -8.67
N ALA A 62 -3.67 -7.52 -9.97
CA ALA A 62 -4.49 -8.49 -10.69
C ALA A 62 -3.74 -9.83 -10.90
N GLN A 63 -2.43 -9.76 -11.09
CA GLN A 63 -1.55 -10.91 -11.30
C GLN A 63 -0.27 -10.76 -10.46
N PRO A 64 0.34 -11.87 -10.00
CA PRO A 64 1.65 -11.84 -9.37
C PRO A 64 2.72 -11.27 -10.31
N LYS A 65 3.61 -10.45 -9.78
CA LYS A 65 4.73 -9.89 -10.54
C LYS A 65 6.02 -9.97 -9.73
N THR A 66 7.12 -10.25 -10.41
CA THR A 66 8.45 -10.47 -9.80
C THR A 66 8.99 -9.23 -9.11
N GLU A 67 8.55 -8.04 -9.51
CA GLU A 67 9.03 -6.77 -8.95
C GLU A 67 8.34 -6.35 -7.65
N ILE A 68 7.27 -7.04 -7.23
CA ILE A 68 6.51 -6.70 -6.01
C ILE A 68 7.39 -6.65 -4.76
N PRO A 69 8.23 -7.65 -4.45
CA PRO A 69 9.06 -7.62 -3.25
C PRO A 69 10.03 -6.43 -3.24
N PHE A 70 10.64 -6.12 -4.39
CA PHE A 70 11.55 -4.99 -4.50
C PHE A 70 10.81 -3.65 -4.33
N ARG A 71 9.65 -3.49 -4.97
CA ARG A 71 8.81 -2.29 -4.84
C ARG A 71 8.36 -2.07 -3.39
N MET A 72 7.95 -3.13 -2.68
CA MET A 72 7.63 -3.06 -1.25
C MET A 72 8.83 -2.60 -0.42
N ALA A 73 10.01 -3.17 -0.65
CA ALA A 73 11.22 -2.78 0.06
C ALA A 73 11.64 -1.33 -0.22
N ASP A 74 11.52 -0.88 -1.48
CA ASP A 74 11.86 0.50 -1.87
C ASP A 74 10.94 1.51 -1.15
N TYR A 75 9.62 1.30 -1.18
CA TYR A 75 8.68 2.16 -0.44
C TYR A 75 8.94 2.13 1.06
N ARG A 76 9.34 0.99 1.63
CA ARG A 76 9.70 0.89 3.05
C ARG A 76 10.85 1.83 3.40
N LEU A 77 11.89 1.85 2.57
CA LEU A 77 13.06 2.70 2.77
C LEU A 77 12.71 4.18 2.56
N ARG A 78 11.91 4.52 1.54
CA ARG A 78 11.45 5.91 1.30
C ARG A 78 10.65 6.45 2.48
N VAL A 79 9.68 5.67 2.98
CA VAL A 79 8.88 6.05 4.15
C VAL A 79 9.76 6.18 5.39
N TYR A 80 10.67 5.23 5.64
CA TYR A 80 11.56 5.30 6.81
C TYR A 80 12.47 6.53 6.80
N ARG A 81 12.99 6.93 5.63
CA ARG A 81 13.80 8.16 5.50
C ARG A 81 13.01 9.42 5.89
N ARG A 82 11.71 9.45 5.59
CA ARG A 82 10.85 10.62 5.85
C ARG A 82 10.22 10.59 7.24
N PHE A 83 9.83 9.41 7.72
CA PHE A 83 9.08 9.18 8.94
C PHE A 83 9.73 8.03 9.75
N PRO A 84 10.96 8.21 10.27
CA PRO A 84 11.74 7.12 10.87
C PRO A 84 11.08 6.50 12.11
N ASN A 85 10.26 7.29 12.81
CA ASN A 85 9.59 6.88 14.04
C ASN A 85 8.23 6.22 13.81
N LYS A 86 7.70 6.22 12.57
CA LYS A 86 6.40 5.61 12.27
C LYS A 86 6.58 4.12 11.99
N ARG A 87 5.70 3.30 12.57
CA ARG A 87 5.55 1.90 12.18
C ARG A 87 4.99 1.84 10.77
N MET A 88 5.55 0.99 9.91
CA MET A 88 4.98 0.77 8.58
C MET A 88 4.39 -0.63 8.48
N ASN A 89 3.18 -0.72 7.96
CA ASN A 89 2.54 -1.98 7.59
C ASN A 89 2.37 -1.98 6.07
N GLN A 90 2.73 -3.10 5.43
CA GLN A 90 2.69 -3.23 3.98
C GLN A 90 1.82 -4.41 3.62
N VAL A 91 0.88 -4.19 2.72
CA VAL A 91 -0.08 -5.20 2.29
C VAL A 91 -0.17 -5.18 0.77
N VAL A 92 -0.10 -6.36 0.17
CA VAL A 92 -0.41 -6.56 -1.24
C VAL A 92 -1.67 -7.43 -1.31
N ILE A 93 -2.71 -6.93 -1.97
CA ILE A 93 -3.96 -7.67 -2.19
C ILE A 93 -3.98 -8.19 -3.63
N TYR A 94 -4.01 -9.51 -3.76
CA TYR A 94 -4.17 -10.18 -5.05
C TYR A 94 -5.64 -10.37 -5.36
N LEU A 95 -6.10 -9.77 -6.46
CA LEU A 95 -7.52 -9.72 -6.82
C LEU A 95 -8.02 -11.02 -7.50
N GLN A 96 -7.08 -11.85 -7.94
CA GLN A 96 -7.38 -13.14 -8.55
C GLN A 96 -6.72 -14.24 -7.73
N LYS A 97 -7.42 -15.37 -7.60
CA LYS A 97 -6.82 -16.58 -7.03
C LYS A 97 -5.61 -16.96 -7.88
N THR A 98 -4.50 -17.23 -7.22
CA THR A 98 -3.24 -17.60 -7.86
C THR A 98 -2.63 -18.80 -7.16
N THR A 99 -1.87 -19.61 -7.91
CA THR A 99 -1.02 -20.68 -7.39
C THR A 99 0.45 -20.39 -7.65
N SER A 100 0.79 -19.14 -7.98
CA SER A 100 2.16 -18.72 -8.25
C SER A 100 2.98 -18.71 -6.97
N ASP A 101 4.17 -19.29 -7.01
CA ASP A 101 5.14 -19.27 -5.90
C ASP A 101 5.65 -17.87 -5.55
N LEU A 102 5.31 -16.86 -6.36
CA LEU A 102 5.56 -15.44 -6.08
C LEU A 102 4.64 -14.89 -4.97
N VAL A 103 3.56 -15.60 -4.63
CA VAL A 103 2.61 -15.25 -3.58
C VAL A 103 2.61 -16.40 -2.57
N GLN A 104 3.20 -16.17 -1.40
CA GLN A 104 3.38 -17.17 -0.33
C GLN A 104 2.64 -16.75 0.93
#